data_AF-R7TC14-F1
#
_entry.id   AF-R7TC14-F1
#
_cell.length_a   1.000
_cell.length_b   1.000
_cell.length_c   1.000
_cell.angle_alpha   90.00
_cell.angle_beta   90.00
_cell.angle_gamma   90.00
#
_symmetry.space_group_name_H-M   'P 1'
#
loop_
_entity.id
_entity.type
_entity.pdbx_description
1 polymer ?
#
loop_
_entity_poly.entity_id
_entity_poly.type
_entity_poly.pdbx_seq_one_letter_code
_entity_poly.pdbx_strand_id
1 'polypeptide(L)'
;MANCKKTPHDFIQDVFSPRVAVFCSHDADVVCKKNDLSFVQLIQPFCRLNSEVHIRDPGNISHTVRNLRVIVQDMNSLPPQPTLAKKQLNDVVANSLPAGSTTAAGQDTGIPGVSNVVSVGNYDLQLSTSTPWYEAYREKFLQIMYPSDHEFTGHLLACIL
;
A
#
# COMPACT_ATOMS: atom_id res chain seq x y z
N MET A 1 15.30 8.52 -14.48
CA MET A 1 13.90 8.44 -14.02
C MET A 1 13.87 7.54 -12.80
N ALA A 2 13.18 7.93 -11.73
CA ALA A 2 13.09 7.11 -10.52
C ALA A 2 12.45 5.76 -10.85
N ASN A 3 13.05 4.67 -10.39
CA ASN A 3 12.63 3.32 -10.72
C ASN A 3 11.44 2.91 -9.83
N CYS A 4 10.23 3.31 -10.22
CA CYS A 4 9.01 2.98 -9.47
C CYS A 4 8.64 1.51 -9.69
N LYS A 5 8.29 0.79 -8.62
CA LYS A 5 7.94 -0.65 -8.70
C LYS A 5 6.64 -0.93 -9.47
N LYS A 6 5.79 0.08 -9.67
CA LYS A 6 4.46 -0.03 -10.29
C LYS A 6 4.29 1.01 -11.39
N THR A 7 3.56 0.66 -12.44
CA THR A 7 3.13 1.66 -13.44
C THR A 7 2.13 2.63 -12.83
N PRO A 8 1.95 3.85 -13.39
CA PRO A 8 0.93 4.79 -12.91
C PRO A 8 -0.48 4.19 -12.96
N HIS A 9 -0.78 3.39 -13.97
CA HIS A 9 -2.08 2.71 -14.12
C HIS A 9 -2.32 1.71 -12.97
N ASP A 10 -1.34 0.84 -12.71
CA ASP A 10 -1.44 -0.14 -11.62
C ASP A 10 -1.52 0.53 -10.25
N PHE A 11 -0.81 1.65 -10.08
CA PHE A 11 -0.88 2.43 -8.85
C PHE A 11 -2.28 2.99 -8.61
N ILE A 12 -2.89 3.64 -9.60
CA ILE A 12 -4.25 4.18 -9.49
C ILE A 12 -5.23 3.04 -9.17
N GLN A 13 -5.13 1.92 -9.88
CA GLN A 13 -6.00 0.78 -9.66
C GLN A 13 -5.86 0.18 -8.25
N ASP A 14 -4.63 0.05 -7.74
CA ASP A 14 -4.37 -0.48 -6.40
C ASP A 14 -4.86 0.46 -5.29
N VAL A 15 -4.75 1.78 -5.48
CA VAL A 15 -5.14 2.79 -4.48
C VAL A 15 -6.66 2.93 -4.39
N PHE A 16 -7.34 2.93 -5.53
CA PHE A 16 -8.78 3.14 -5.63
C PHE A 16 -9.55 1.82 -5.78
N SER A 17 -8.97 0.73 -5.27
CA SER A 17 -9.61 -0.58 -5.24
C SER A 17 -10.88 -0.54 -4.36
N PRO A 18 -12.00 -1.17 -4.79
CA PRO A 18 -13.22 -1.23 -4.02
C PRO A 18 -12.99 -1.89 -2.65
N ARG A 19 -13.59 -1.31 -1.60
CA ARG A 19 -13.53 -1.83 -0.23
C ARG A 19 -14.79 -2.62 0.11
N VAL A 20 -14.60 -3.79 0.72
CA VAL A 20 -15.67 -4.70 1.12
C VAL A 20 -15.55 -4.98 2.61
N ALA A 21 -16.64 -4.79 3.34
CA ALA A 21 -16.72 -5.11 4.75
C ALA A 21 -16.76 -6.62 4.95
N VAL A 22 -16.23 -7.09 6.07
CA VAL A 22 -16.34 -8.49 6.48
C VAL A 22 -16.92 -8.53 7.87
N PHE A 23 -18.01 -9.27 8.00
CA PHE A 23 -18.63 -9.61 9.27
C PHE A 23 -18.42 -11.10 9.54
N CYS A 24 -17.26 -11.44 10.10
CA CYS A 24 -16.90 -12.82 10.33
C CYS A 24 -17.62 -13.40 11.56
N SER A 25 -18.12 -14.63 11.45
CA SER A 25 -18.62 -15.38 12.60
C SER A 25 -17.48 -15.77 13.55
N HIS A 26 -17.82 -15.99 14.83
CA HIS A 26 -16.82 -16.38 15.83
C HIS A 26 -16.09 -17.68 15.45
N ASP A 27 -16.82 -18.68 14.98
CA ASP A 27 -16.26 -19.98 14.63
C ASP A 27 -15.25 -19.88 13.48
N ALA A 28 -15.55 -19.07 12.46
CA ALA A 28 -14.64 -18.84 11.35
C ALA A 28 -13.36 -18.12 11.79
N ASP A 29 -13.47 -17.15 12.69
CA ASP A 29 -12.31 -16.43 13.24
C ASP A 29 -11.44 -17.34 14.12
N VAL A 30 -12.04 -18.24 14.92
CA VAL A 30 -11.32 -19.25 15.71
C VAL A 30 -10.51 -20.20 14.83
N VAL A 31 -11.04 -20.60 13.67
CA VAL A 31 -10.30 -21.44 12.71
C VAL A 31 -9.11 -20.68 12.12
N CYS A 32 -9.29 -19.41 11.77
CA CYS A 32 -8.20 -18.58 11.21
C CYS A 32 -7.10 -18.31 12.23
N LYS A 33 -7.47 -18.05 13.48
CA LYS A 33 -6.57 -17.81 14.61
C LYS A 33 -5.60 -18.95 14.90
N LYS A 34 -5.89 -20.18 14.46
CA LYS A 34 -4.93 -21.30 14.53
C LYS A 34 -3.63 -21.01 13.76
N ASN A 35 -3.65 -20.05 12.82
CA ASN A 35 -2.50 -19.61 12.04
C ASN A 35 -2.04 -18.19 12.43
N ASP A 36 -2.44 -17.67 13.59
CA ASP A 36 -2.14 -16.31 14.05
C ASP A 36 -2.62 -15.18 13.11
N LEU A 37 -3.65 -15.47 12.31
CA LEU A 37 -4.27 -14.52 11.37
C LEU A 37 -5.74 -14.32 11.69
N SER A 38 -6.23 -13.09 11.57
CA SER A 38 -7.67 -12.83 11.49
C SER A 38 -8.24 -13.32 10.17
N PHE A 39 -9.55 -13.57 10.11
CA PHE A 39 -10.21 -13.97 8.86
C PHE A 39 -9.93 -12.98 7.71
N VAL A 40 -9.97 -11.67 7.99
CA VAL A 40 -9.66 -10.62 7.01
C VAL A 40 -8.23 -10.76 6.48
N GLN A 41 -7.25 -10.97 7.37
CA GLN A 41 -5.85 -11.16 6.97
C GLN A 41 -5.66 -12.42 6.12
N LEU A 42 -6.39 -13.51 6.44
CA LEU A 42 -6.31 -14.76 5.70
C LEU A 42 -6.84 -14.63 4.28
N ILE A 43 -7.98 -13.94 4.07
CA ILE A 43 -8.60 -13.85 2.75
C ILE A 43 -7.97 -12.76 1.86
N GLN A 44 -7.39 -11.71 2.45
CA GLN A 44 -6.89 -10.53 1.73
C GLN A 44 -5.95 -10.84 0.54
N PRO A 45 -5.04 -11.84 0.61
CA PRO A 45 -4.19 -12.22 -0.53
C PRO A 45 -4.96 -12.77 -1.73
N PHE A 46 -6.13 -13.39 -1.49
CA PHE A 46 -6.98 -13.98 -2.53
C PHE A 46 -7.90 -12.95 -3.19
N CYS A 47 -7.93 -11.71 -2.69
CA CYS A 47 -8.76 -10.64 -3.24
C CYS A 47 -8.12 -9.90 -4.44
N ARG A 48 -7.03 -10.43 -5.01
CA ARG A 48 -6.43 -9.92 -6.26
C ARG A 48 -6.61 -10.94 -7.37
N LEU A 49 -7.37 -10.57 -8.39
CA LEU A 49 -7.60 -11.40 -9.56
C LEU A 49 -6.50 -11.15 -10.60
N ASN A 50 -5.84 -12.21 -11.03
CA ASN A 50 -4.86 -12.17 -12.12
C ASN A 50 -5.52 -12.39 -13.50
N SER A 51 -6.82 -12.71 -13.52
CA SER A 51 -7.60 -12.91 -14.73
C SER A 51 -8.30 -11.63 -15.19
N GLU A 52 -8.61 -11.56 -16.48
CA GLU A 52 -9.45 -10.50 -17.02
C GLU A 52 -10.92 -10.70 -16.60
N VAL A 53 -11.56 -9.62 -16.16
CA VAL A 53 -12.99 -9.59 -15.81
C VAL A 53 -13.71 -8.72 -16.82
N HIS A 54 -14.87 -9.17 -17.31
CA HIS A 54 -15.72 -8.37 -18.19
C HIS A 54 -16.94 -7.86 -17.42
N ILE A 55 -17.09 -6.54 -17.35
CA ILE A 55 -18.20 -5.86 -16.68
C ILE A 55 -19.04 -5.17 -17.76
N ARG A 56 -20.36 -5.31 -17.71
CA ARG A 56 -21.26 -4.57 -18.59
C ARG A 56 -21.84 -3.36 -17.88
N ASP A 57 -21.84 -2.22 -18.55
CA ASP A 57 -22.52 -1.02 -18.08
C ASP A 57 -24.05 -1.11 -18.33
N PRO A 58 -24.86 -0.15 -17.83
CA PRO A 58 -26.30 -0.10 -18.11
C PRO A 58 -26.66 0.05 -19.60
N GLY A 59 -25.73 0.52 -20.43
CA GLY A 59 -25.85 0.59 -21.89
C GLY A 59 -25.51 -0.74 -22.59
N ASN A 60 -25.22 -1.80 -21.83
CA ASN A 60 -24.78 -3.12 -22.32
C ASN A 60 -23.42 -3.09 -23.06
N ILE A 61 -22.59 -2.08 -22.80
CA ILE A 61 -21.21 -1.98 -23.27
C ILE A 61 -20.32 -2.80 -22.35
N SER A 62 -19.48 -3.68 -22.92
CA SER A 62 -18.57 -4.55 -22.17
C SER A 62 -17.22 -3.86 -21.94
N HIS A 63 -16.84 -3.69 -20.68
CA HIS A 63 -15.56 -3.18 -20.22
C HIS A 63 -14.69 -4.31 -19.70
N THR A 64 -13.43 -4.36 -20.14
CA THR A 64 -12.45 -5.33 -19.63
C THR A 64 -11.64 -4.71 -18.51
N VAL A 65 -11.72 -5.31 -17.32
CA VAL A 65 -10.95 -4.93 -16.15
C VAL A 65 -9.88 -5.99 -15.90
N ARG A 66 -8.62 -5.60 -16.04
CA ARG A 66 -7.45 -6.44 -15.73
C ARG A 66 -7.03 -6.20 -14.29
N ASN A 67 -6.41 -7.16 -13.62
CA ASN A 67 -5.82 -6.97 -12.28
C ASN A 67 -6.79 -6.42 -11.23
N LEU A 68 -8.06 -6.83 -11.28
CA LEU A 68 -9.06 -6.37 -10.31
C LEU A 68 -8.63 -6.77 -8.89
N ARG A 69 -8.54 -5.77 -8.02
CA ARG A 69 -8.23 -5.95 -6.61
C ARG A 69 -9.41 -5.47 -5.78
N VAL A 70 -9.77 -6.24 -4.76
CA VAL A 70 -10.72 -5.88 -3.73
C VAL A 70 -9.97 -5.77 -2.40
N ILE A 71 -10.26 -4.74 -1.63
CA ILE A 71 -9.71 -4.59 -0.28
C ILE A 71 -10.79 -5.06 0.69
N VAL A 72 -10.45 -6.00 1.56
CA VAL A 72 -11.37 -6.45 2.60
C VAL A 72 -11.01 -5.81 3.92
N GLN A 73 -12.00 -5.42 4.69
CA GLN A 73 -11.80 -4.75 5.96
C GLN A 73 -12.83 -5.26 6.96
N ASP A 74 -12.41 -5.45 8.21
CA ASP A 74 -13.33 -5.82 9.28
C ASP A 74 -14.37 -4.70 9.46
N MET A 75 -15.64 -5.07 9.51
CA MET A 75 -16.75 -4.12 9.67
C MET A 75 -16.61 -3.25 10.92
N ASN A 76 -15.98 -3.77 11.97
CA ASN A 76 -15.80 -3.08 13.25
C ASN A 76 -14.45 -2.35 13.35
N SER A 77 -13.63 -2.38 12.30
CA SER A 77 -12.33 -1.71 12.34
C SER A 77 -12.49 -0.20 12.32
N LEU A 78 -11.96 0.45 13.34
CA LEU A 78 -11.95 1.90 13.46
C LEU A 78 -10.69 2.46 12.79
N PRO A 79 -10.80 3.60 12.08
CA PRO A 79 -9.63 4.32 11.61
C PRO A 79 -8.67 4.63 12.77
N PRO A 80 -7.35 4.54 12.57
CA PRO A 80 -6.38 4.81 13.61
C PRO A 80 -6.47 6.27 14.06
N GLN A 81 -6.32 6.52 15.36
CA GLN A 81 -6.24 7.89 15.85
C GLN A 81 -5.06 8.64 15.22
N PRO A 82 -5.15 9.97 15.02
CA PRO A 82 -4.11 10.74 14.33
C PRO A 82 -2.70 10.56 14.89
N THR A 83 -2.55 10.41 16.21
CA THR A 83 -1.25 10.17 16.86
C THR A 83 -0.66 8.82 16.47
N LEU A 84 -1.48 7.77 16.45
CA LEU A 84 -1.06 6.43 16.02
C LEU A 84 -0.74 6.41 14.53
N ALA A 85 -1.55 7.08 13.71
CA ALA A 85 -1.32 7.20 12.28
C ALA A 85 0.03 7.87 11.98
N LYS A 86 0.35 8.98 12.66
CA LYS A 86 1.66 9.65 12.54
C LYS A 86 2.82 8.73 12.94
N LYS A 87 2.68 7.98 14.03
CA LYS A 87 3.68 7.00 14.45
C LYS A 87 3.89 5.93 13.37
N GLN A 88 2.82 5.33 12.87
CA GLN A 88 2.88 4.31 11.80
C GLN A 88 3.57 4.83 10.54
N LEU A 89 3.31 6.08 10.14
CA LEU A 89 3.99 6.70 9.01
C LEU A 89 5.48 6.88 9.27
N ASN A 90 5.85 7.33 10.47
CA ASN A 90 7.25 7.48 10.87
C ASN A 90 7.97 6.12 10.85
N ASP A 91 7.34 5.10 11.44
CA ASP A 91 7.87 3.73 11.49
C ASP A 91 8.10 3.19 10.07
N VAL A 92 7.18 3.43 9.13
CA VAL A 92 7.35 3.01 7.74
C VAL A 92 8.52 3.72 7.05
N VAL A 93 8.68 5.03 7.27
CA VAL A 93 9.81 5.78 6.73
C VAL A 93 11.12 5.24 7.29
N ALA A 94 11.22 5.07 8.61
CA ALA A 94 12.42 4.58 9.28
C ALA A 94 12.85 3.18 8.79
N ASN A 95 11.89 2.28 8.55
CA ASN A 95 12.14 0.92 8.08
C ASN A 95 12.41 0.80 6.57
N SER A 96 12.15 1.86 5.80
CA SER A 96 12.25 1.86 4.34
C SER A 96 13.43 2.68 3.81
N LEU A 97 14.32 3.13 4.71
CA LEU A 97 15.56 3.80 4.33
C LEU A 97 16.49 2.80 3.62
N PRO A 98 17.13 3.18 2.50
CA PRO A 98 18.12 2.32 1.86
C PRO A 98 19.27 2.04 2.83
N ALA A 99 19.69 0.77 2.92
CA ALA A 99 20.91 0.39 3.62
C ALA A 99 22.11 1.08 2.93
N GLY A 100 22.52 2.22 3.46
CA GLY A 100 23.53 3.10 2.86
C GLY A 100 23.37 4.59 3.18
N SER A 101 22.23 5.02 3.74
CA SER A 101 22.02 6.44 4.08
C SER A 101 22.44 6.84 5.51
N THR A 102 23.07 5.95 6.28
CA THR A 102 23.70 6.32 7.56
C THR A 102 25.15 6.72 7.33
N THR A 103 25.39 7.97 6.96
CA THR A 103 26.70 8.58 7.21
C THR A 103 26.77 8.96 8.69
N ALA A 104 27.06 7.97 9.53
CA ALA A 104 27.77 8.18 10.78
C ALA A 104 29.14 7.52 10.60
N ALA A 105 30.17 8.34 10.43
CA ALA A 105 31.59 7.99 10.52
C ALA A 105 32.03 6.69 9.80
N GLY A 106 32.44 6.86 8.53
CA GLY A 106 33.49 6.08 7.87
C GLY A 106 33.48 4.56 8.03
N GLN A 107 32.82 3.85 7.11
CA GLN A 107 33.50 2.75 6.40
C GLN A 107 32.77 2.43 5.11
N ASP A 108 33.51 2.67 4.02
CA ASP A 108 33.19 2.32 2.65
C ASP A 108 32.99 0.79 2.57
N THR A 109 31.75 0.33 2.45
CA THR A 109 31.46 -1.04 2.02
C THR A 109 30.61 -0.95 0.76
N GLY A 110 31.32 -0.91 -0.36
CA GLY A 110 30.76 -0.80 -1.69
C GLY A 110 29.71 -1.87 -1.96
N ILE A 111 28.50 -1.40 -2.26
CA ILE A 111 27.52 -2.13 -3.07
C ILE A 111 27.13 -1.19 -4.21
N PRO A 112 27.27 -1.61 -5.49
CA PRO A 112 27.13 -0.73 -6.64
C PRO A 112 25.64 -0.45 -6.91
N GLY A 113 25.13 0.63 -6.32
CA GLY A 113 23.78 1.14 -6.58
C GLY A 113 23.85 2.64 -6.87
N VAL A 114 24.42 2.99 -8.03
CA VAL A 114 24.45 4.32 -8.68
C VAL A 114 24.05 5.48 -7.75
N SER A 115 24.96 5.91 -6.88
CA SER A 115 24.86 7.20 -6.21
C SER A 115 25.21 8.26 -7.25
N ASN A 116 24.22 9.05 -7.68
CA ASN A 116 24.49 10.19 -8.55
C ASN A 116 25.08 11.29 -7.66
N VAL A 117 26.40 11.35 -7.59
CA VAL A 117 27.10 12.46 -6.94
C VAL A 117 26.97 13.69 -7.84
N VAL A 118 26.25 14.71 -7.36
CA VAL A 118 26.12 16.00 -8.04
C VAL A 118 26.96 17.02 -7.29
N SER A 119 28.08 17.42 -7.89
CA SER A 119 28.94 18.46 -7.35
C SER A 119 28.36 19.84 -7.66
N VAL A 120 27.99 20.60 -6.63
CA VAL A 120 27.54 21.99 -6.72
C VAL A 120 28.57 22.88 -6.01
N GLY A 121 29.46 23.49 -6.79
CA GLY A 121 30.54 24.32 -6.25
C GLY A 121 31.54 23.48 -5.45
N ASN A 122 31.59 23.71 -4.14
CA ASN A 122 32.48 23.02 -3.20
C ASN A 122 31.80 21.90 -2.40
N TYR A 123 30.59 21.47 -2.78
CA TYR A 123 29.85 20.40 -2.10
C TYR A 123 29.42 19.32 -3.07
N ASP A 124 29.56 18.07 -2.64
CA ASP A 124 29.10 16.88 -3.34
C ASP A 124 27.79 16.37 -2.75
N LEU A 125 26.72 16.38 -3.54
CA LEU A 125 25.40 15.88 -3.15
C LEU A 125 25.26 14.43 -3.59
N GLN A 126 25.14 13.51 -2.63
CA GLN A 126 24.78 12.12 -2.94
C GLN A 126 23.28 12.02 -3.16
N LEU A 127 22.84 11.95 -4.42
CA LEU A 127 21.45 11.73 -4.76
C LEU A 127 21.17 10.24 -4.92
N SER A 128 20.18 9.75 -4.17
CA SER A 128 19.60 8.43 -4.39
C SER A 128 18.75 8.44 -5.66
N THR A 129 18.99 7.50 -6.56
CA THR A 129 18.23 7.34 -7.82
C THR A 129 16.80 6.83 -7.59
N SER A 130 16.51 6.32 -6.39
CA SER A 130 15.17 5.90 -5.94
C SER A 130 14.92 6.35 -4.50
N THR A 131 13.66 6.57 -4.14
CA THR A 131 13.23 6.92 -2.78
C THR A 131 12.24 5.88 -2.22
N PRO A 132 12.71 4.68 -1.81
CA PRO A 132 11.83 3.60 -1.33
C PRO A 132 10.96 4.01 -0.13
N TRP A 133 11.51 4.85 0.75
CA TRP A 133 10.79 5.42 1.89
C TRP A 133 9.54 6.21 1.47
N TYR A 134 9.60 6.92 0.34
CA TYR A 134 8.49 7.74 -0.12
C TYR A 134 7.37 6.86 -0.68
N GLU A 135 7.72 5.80 -1.41
CA GLU A 135 6.73 4.83 -1.90
C GLU A 135 6.00 4.17 -0.73
N ALA A 136 6.75 3.69 0.26
CA ALA A 136 6.21 3.03 1.43
C ALA A 136 5.36 3.98 2.28
N TYR A 137 5.84 5.21 2.52
CA TYR A 137 5.08 6.27 3.19
C TYR A 137 3.76 6.55 2.48
N ARG A 138 3.79 6.75 1.15
CA ARG A 138 2.61 7.05 0.35
C ARG A 138 1.59 5.92 0.40
N GLU A 139 2.04 4.68 0.27
CA GLU A 139 1.17 3.50 0.38
C GLU A 139 0.53 3.43 1.77
N LYS A 140 1.32 3.62 2.84
CA LYS A 140 0.80 3.58 4.19
C LYS A 140 -0.17 4.73 4.47
N PHE A 141 0.13 5.93 3.97
CA PHE A 141 -0.72 7.11 4.09
C PHE A 141 -2.10 6.85 3.50
N LEU A 142 -2.18 6.33 2.28
CA LEU A 142 -3.46 6.03 1.61
C LEU A 142 -4.25 4.91 2.30
N GLN A 143 -3.59 4.00 3.02
CA GLN A 143 -4.26 2.95 3.81
C GLN A 143 -4.89 3.49 5.09
N ILE A 144 -4.22 4.43 5.78
CA ILE A 144 -4.63 4.90 7.12
C ILE A 144 -5.42 6.21 7.09
N MET A 145 -5.47 6.88 5.93
CA MET A 145 -6.21 8.13 5.78
C MET A 145 -7.68 7.88 6.09
N TYR A 146 -8.26 8.76 6.90
CA TYR A 146 -9.68 8.71 7.21
C TYR A 146 -10.46 8.96 5.91
N PRO A 147 -11.45 8.11 5.56
CA PRO A 147 -12.26 8.32 4.36
C PRO A 147 -12.97 9.67 4.50
N SER A 148 -12.68 10.62 3.62
CA SER A 148 -13.36 11.91 3.63
C SER A 148 -14.82 11.75 3.19
N ASP A 149 -15.73 12.60 3.68
CA ASP A 149 -17.16 12.57 3.30
C ASP A 149 -17.38 12.69 1.78
N HIS A 150 -16.43 13.27 1.05
CA HIS A 150 -16.49 13.43 -0.41
C HIS A 150 -15.65 12.39 -1.18
N GLU A 151 -15.06 11.41 -0.51
CA GLU A 151 -14.27 10.35 -1.13
C GLU A 151 -15.09 9.08 -1.34
N PHE A 152 -15.56 8.86 -2.56
CA PHE A 152 -16.34 7.65 -2.91
C PHE A 152 -15.54 6.34 -2.78
N THR A 153 -14.21 6.40 -2.83
CA THR A 153 -13.33 5.22 -2.88
C THR A 153 -12.92 4.68 -1.51
N GLY A 154 -13.16 5.44 -0.43
CA GLY A 154 -12.88 5.03 0.94
C GLY A 154 -14.03 4.28 1.60
N HIS A 155 -15.22 4.31 1.01
CA HIS A 155 -16.44 3.73 1.57
C HIS A 155 -16.56 2.24 1.25
N LEU A 156 -17.22 1.50 2.15
CA LEU A 156 -17.50 0.08 1.99
C LEU A 156 -18.64 -0.09 0.97
N LEU A 157 -18.38 -0.82 -0.12
CA LEU A 157 -19.35 -1.01 -1.21
C LEU A 157 -20.23 -2.25 -1.02
N ALA A 158 -19.76 -3.22 -0.24
CA ALA A 158 -20.46 -4.47 0.03
C ALA A 158 -20.04 -5.04 1.39
N CYS A 159 -20.71 -6.10 1.83
CA CYS A 159 -20.38 -6.85 3.04
C CYS A 159 -20.40 -8.35 2.76
N ILE A 160 -19.40 -9.07 3.28
CA ILE A 160 -19.35 -10.52 3.37
C ILE A 160 -19.84 -10.91 4.77
N LEU A 161 -20.85 -11.79 4.82
CA LEU A 161 -21.49 -12.30 6.04
C LEU A 161 -21.07 -13.75 6.30
#